data_AF-A0A1V5SEF0-F1
#
_entry.id   AF-A0A1V5SEF0-F1
#
_cell.length_a   1.000
_cell.length_b   1.000
_cell.length_c   1.000
_cell.angle_alpha   90.00
_cell.angle_beta   90.00
_cell.angle_gamma   90.00
#
_symmetry.space_group_name_H-M   'P 1'
#
loop_
_entity.id
_entity.type
_entity.pdbx_description
1 polymer ?
#
loop_
_entity_poly.entity_id
_entity_poly.type
_entity_poly.pdbx_seq_one_letter_code
_entity_poly.pdbx_strand_id
1 'polypeptide(L)' 'MRSAAEIRARCSPIHNNEKLVGIVVDSASPTAAYDLVYQETSDEYTSRAARWLAVLRRDHPEEYESLLNSNGMVS' A
#
# COMPACT_ATOMS: atom_id res chain seq x y z
N MET A 1 17.26 8.70 -1.06
CA MET A 1 16.14 8.25 -0.21
C MET A 1 14.89 8.96 -0.73
N ARG A 2 13.80 8.26 -1.05
CA ARG A 2 12.56 8.91 -1.52
C ARG A 2 11.82 9.46 -0.31
N SER A 3 11.23 10.65 -0.42
CA SER A 3 10.49 11.24 0.70
C SER A 3 9.17 10.49 0.94
N ALA A 4 8.69 10.46 2.19
CA ALA A 4 7.44 9.78 2.53
C ALA A 4 6.24 10.29 1.70
N ALA A 5 6.17 11.59 1.42
CA ALA A 5 5.17 12.19 0.54
C ALA A 5 5.18 11.62 -0.89
N GLU A 6 6.37 11.35 -1.46
CA GLU A 6 6.48 10.75 -2.79
C GLU A 6 6.08 9.27 -2.80
N ILE A 7 6.29 8.56 -1.68
CA ILE A 7 5.87 7.17 -1.53
C ILE A 7 4.35 7.12 -1.36
N ARG A 8 3.79 8.01 -0.55
CA ARG A 8 2.34 8.17 -0.35
C ARG A 8 1.60 8.46 -1.65
N ALA A 9 2.13 9.37 -2.49
CA ALA A 9 1.55 9.67 -3.80
C ALA A 9 1.47 8.44 -4.72
N ARG A 10 2.44 7.51 -4.63
CA ARG A 10 2.46 6.26 -5.41
C ARG A 10 1.48 5.20 -4.90
N CYS A 11 0.92 5.38 -3.70
CA CYS A 11 -0.10 4.50 -3.12
C CYS A 11 -1.52 4.88 -3.59
N SER A 12 -1.68 5.95 -4.38
CA SER A 12 -2.99 6.43 -4.89
C SER A 12 -3.90 5.33 -5.47
N PRO A 13 -3.38 4.38 -6.29
CA PRO A 13 -4.22 3.37 -6.94
C PRO A 13 -4.85 2.35 -5.98
N ILE A 14 -4.27 2.16 -4.79
CA ILE A 14 -4.68 1.12 -3.85
C ILE A 14 -5.37 1.68 -2.59
N HIS A 15 -5.16 2.96 -2.25
CA HIS A 15 -5.57 3.49 -0.95
C HIS A 15 -7.09 3.50 -0.69
N ASN A 16 -7.94 3.37 -1.71
CA ASN A 16 -9.41 3.36 -1.56
C ASN A 16 -10.01 1.96 -1.64
N ASN A 17 -9.17 0.92 -1.69
CA ASN A 17 -9.62 -0.45 -1.84
C ASN A 17 -9.23 -1.26 -0.60
N GLU A 18 -10.15 -1.34 0.36
CA GLU A 18 -9.95 -2.05 1.64
C GLU A 18 -9.50 -3.50 1.44
N LYS A 19 -10.04 -4.20 0.43
CA LYS A 19 -9.62 -5.56 0.12
C LYS A 19 -8.13 -5.62 -0.23
N LEU A 20 -7.68 -4.73 -1.11
CA LEU A 20 -6.28 -4.70 -1.54
C LEU A 20 -5.34 -4.19 -0.43
N VAL A 21 -5.78 -3.22 0.37
CA VAL A 21 -5.05 -2.78 1.56
C VAL A 21 -4.90 -3.92 2.56
N GLY A 22 -5.96 -4.70 2.79
CA GLY A 22 -5.92 -5.90 3.65
C GLY A 22 -4.85 -6.89 3.19
N ILE A 23 -4.80 -7.21 1.89
CA ILE A 23 -3.75 -8.06 1.31
C ILE A 23 -2.34 -7.50 1.62
N VAL A 24 -2.16 -6.19 1.54
CA VAL A 24 -0.87 -5.55 1.88
C VAL A 24 -0.57 -5.65 3.38
N VAL A 25 -1.57 -5.51 4.25
CA VAL A 25 -1.43 -5.69 5.70
C VAL A 25 -0.98 -7.11 6.02
N ASP A 26 -1.59 -8.12 5.41
CA ASP A 26 -1.23 -9.53 5.63
C ASP A 26 0.09 -9.94 4.96
N SER A 27 0.60 -9.13 4.02
CA SER A 27 1.83 -9.43 3.31
C SER A 27 3.08 -9.31 4.19
N ALA A 28 4.01 -10.26 4.04
CA ALA A 28 5.27 -10.30 4.80
C ALA A 28 6.37 -9.36 4.25
N SER A 29 6.26 -8.91 2.99
CA SER A 29 7.28 -8.07 2.36
C SER A 29 6.70 -7.24 1.20
N PRO A 30 7.40 -6.17 0.75
CA PRO A 30 6.95 -5.40 -0.41
C PRO A 30 6.84 -6.20 -1.71
N THR A 31 7.67 -7.23 -1.88
CA THR A 31 7.58 -8.14 -3.02
C THR A 31 6.35 -9.02 -2.90
N ALA A 32 6.08 -9.59 -1.72
CA ALA A 32 4.87 -10.37 -1.48
C ALA A 32 3.58 -9.53 -1.68
N ALA A 33 3.58 -8.27 -1.23
CA ALA A 33 2.47 -7.34 -1.44
C ALA A 33 2.18 -7.14 -2.94
N TYR A 34 3.24 -7.01 -3.76
CA TYR A 34 3.10 -6.92 -5.21
C TYR A 34 2.49 -8.18 -5.79
N ASP A 35 3.07 -9.34 -5.51
CA ASP A 35 2.67 -10.61 -6.12
C ASP A 35 1.23 -10.98 -5.77
N LEU A 36 0.83 -10.80 -4.51
CA LEU A 36 -0.53 -11.08 -4.05
C LEU A 36 -1.58 -10.16 -4.70
N VAL A 37 -1.29 -8.86 -4.80
CA VAL A 37 -2.22 -7.93 -5.47
C VAL A 37 -2.25 -8.15 -6.98
N TYR A 38 -1.12 -8.53 -7.59
CA TYR A 38 -1.08 -8.87 -9.02
C TYR A 38 -1.88 -10.13 -9.32
N GLN A 39 -1.77 -11.14 -8.48
CA GLN A 39 -2.56 -12.37 -8.60
C GLN A 39 -4.06 -12.08 -8.53
N GLU A 40 -4.49 -11.13 -7.68
CA GLU A 40 -5.89 -10.78 -7.50
C GLU A 40 -6.45 -9.85 -8.58
N THR A 41 -5.63 -8.96 -9.15
CA THR A 41 -6.10 -7.89 -10.04
C THR A 41 -5.65 -8.05 -11.49
N SER A 42 -4.57 -8.80 -11.73
CA SER A 42 -3.80 -8.80 -12.98
C SER A 42 -3.36 -7.40 -13.45
N ASP A 43 -3.37 -6.41 -12.54
CA ASP A 43 -3.02 -5.02 -12.85
C ASP A 43 -1.66 -4.65 -12.27
N GLU A 44 -0.69 -4.45 -13.15
CA GLU A 44 0.68 -4.10 -12.75
C GLU A 44 0.73 -2.76 -12.03
N TYR A 45 -0.11 -1.80 -12.43
CA TYR A 45 -0.10 -0.46 -11.85
C TYR A 45 -0.53 -0.48 -10.37
N THR A 46 -1.63 -1.16 -10.06
CA THR A 46 -2.12 -1.37 -8.70
C THR A 46 -1.17 -2.23 -7.87
N SER A 47 -0.55 -3.23 -8.48
CA SER A 47 0.44 -4.09 -7.80
C SER A 47 1.71 -3.32 -7.41
N ARG A 48 2.17 -2.40 -8.27
CA ARG A 48 3.26 -1.47 -7.91
C ARG A 48 2.85 -0.56 -6.75
N ALA A 49 1.60 -0.08 -6.71
CA ALA A 49 1.09 0.69 -5.59
C ALA A 49 1.07 -0.12 -4.29
N ALA A 50 0.69 -1.40 -4.34
CA ALA A 50 0.74 -2.32 -3.20
C ALA A 50 2.16 -2.45 -2.62
N ARG A 51 3.15 -2.59 -3.49
CA ARG A 51 4.56 -2.59 -3.10
C ARG A 51 4.96 -1.30 -2.39
N TRP A 52 4.56 -0.15 -2.93
CA TRP A 52 4.85 1.15 -2.31
C TRP A 52 4.17 1.31 -0.96
N LEU A 53 2.94 0.81 -0.81
CA LEU A 53 2.21 0.83 0.44
C LEU A 53 2.90 -0.02 1.52
N ALA A 54 3.41 -1.20 1.16
CA ALA A 54 4.21 -2.04 2.06
C ALA A 54 5.54 -1.39 2.46
N VAL A 55 6.18 -0.65 1.53
CA VAL A 55 7.39 0.14 1.84
C VAL A 55 7.05 1.29 2.79
N LEU A 56 5.94 2.00 2.56
CA LEU A 56 5.47 3.08 3.43
C LEU A 56 5.24 2.56 4.85
N ARG A 57 4.54 1.43 5.00
CA ARG A 57 4.33 0.77 6.30
C ARG A 57 5.64 0.44 7.03
N ARG A 58 6.65 -0.03 6.30
CA ARG A 58 7.93 -0.46 6.88
C ARG A 58 8.84 0.72 7.26
N ASP A 59 8.95 1.71 6.37
CA ASP A 59 9.95 2.77 6.47
C ASP A 59 9.37 4.06 7.07
N HIS A 60 8.04 4.26 7.02
CA HIS A 60 7.32 5.45 7.47
C HIS A 60 5.94 5.07 8.08
N PRO A 61 5.90 4.33 9.20
CA PRO A 61 4.65 3.78 9.76
C PRO A 61 3.62 4.86 10.10
N GLU A 62 4.05 6.01 10.62
CA GLU A 62 3.16 7.15 10.93
C GLU A 62 2.45 7.74 9.70
N GLU A 63 3.13 7.79 8.55
CA GLU A 63 2.53 8.24 7.29
C GLU A 63 1.60 7.18 6.70
N TYR A 64 1.90 5.90 6.94
CA TYR A 64 1.02 4.79 6.57
C TYR A 64 -0.28 4.83 7.38
N GLU A 65 -0.21 5.01 8.70
CA GLU A 65 -1.40 5.16 9.55
C GLU A 65 -2.18 6.43 9.20
N SER A 66 -1.50 7.55 8.95
CA SER A 66 -2.14 8.79 8.48
C SER A 66 -2.90 8.57 7.17
N LEU A 67 -2.32 7.82 6.23
CA LEU A 67 -2.97 7.51 4.94
C LEU A 67 -4.23 6.66 5.13
N LEU A 68 -4.20 5.65 6.01
CA LEU A 68 -5.37 4.80 6.28
C LEU A 68 -6.47 5.53 7.08
N ASN A 69 -6.08 6.35 8.06
CA ASN A 69 -7.02 7.15 8.85
C ASN A 69 -7.66 8.28 8.04
N SER A 70 -6.91 8.93 7.14
CA SER A 70 -7.45 9.95 6.23
C SER A 70 -8.55 9.40 5.33
N ASN A 71 -8.57 8.09 5.10
CA ASN A 71 -9.53 7.40 4.25
C ASN A 71 -10.66 6.72 5.04
N GLY A 72 -10.72 6.86 6.36
CA GLY A 72 -11.75 6.25 7.21
C GLY A 72 -11.68 4.72 7.29
N MET A 73 -10.53 4.11 6.95
CA MET A 73 -10.35 2.66 6.89
C MET A 73 -9.98 2.03 8.24
N VAL A 74 -9.87 2.84 9.30
CA VAL A 74 -9.70 2.39 10.68
C VAL A 74 -10.69 3.16 11.54
N SER A 75 -11.66 2.44 12.11
CA SER A 75 -12.57 2.92 13.17
C SER A 75 -12.39 2.03 14.39
#